data_AF-A0A7X8ISV0-F1
#
_entry.id   AF-A0A7X8ISV0-F1
#
_cell.length_a   1.000
_cell.length_b   1.000
_cell.length_c   1.000
_cell.angle_alpha   90.00
_cell.angle_beta   90.00
_cell.angle_gamma   90.00
#
_symmetry.space_group_name_H-M   'P 1'
#
loop_
_entity.id
_entity.type
_entity.pdbx_description
1 polymer ?
#
loop_
_entity_poly.entity_id
_entity_poly.type
_entity_poly.pdbx_seq_one_letter_code
_entity_poly.pdbx_strand_id
1 'polypeptide(L)'
;MVFIFAETHKIIARSLHENLQEKYDIELNEDRLQWGSVVPDIFPKYRLQSHYIQDSLHFISNEIVTLIFVSRFMNLSDHKDSIAMKLFSRKVGIISHYLSDFCCMAHAKNWSFNGSLVKHVQYEKAVNEAAKEHVFADIALDTQEIDLHSEPILRLRKMIAEQIASIIEEYKAQEESIACDLNFALALNTRMASFVIELILAMQQNAMPVQTTLVY
;
A
#
# COMPACT_ATOMS: atom_id res chain seq x y z
N MET A 1 -16.78 -8.63 20.71
CA MET A 1 -16.25 -9.55 19.69
C MET A 1 -15.71 -8.69 18.57
N VAL A 2 -14.43 -8.79 18.25
CA VAL A 2 -13.84 -8.09 17.10
C VAL A 2 -14.09 -8.98 15.89
N PHE A 3 -14.82 -8.48 14.90
CA PHE A 3 -14.98 -9.17 13.62
C PHE A 3 -13.79 -8.79 12.75
N ILE A 4 -13.18 -9.79 12.11
CA ILE A 4 -12.05 -9.58 11.20
C ILE A 4 -12.47 -10.14 9.85
N PHE A 5 -12.52 -9.27 8.84
CA PHE A 5 -12.89 -9.60 7.46
C PHE A 5 -11.63 -9.61 6.59
N ALA A 6 -10.82 -10.65 6.77
CA ALA A 6 -9.47 -10.71 6.24
C ALA A 6 -9.37 -10.94 4.72
N GLU A 7 -10.40 -11.50 4.08
CA GLU A 7 -10.29 -11.99 2.69
C GLU A 7 -10.13 -10.83 1.70
N THR A 8 -10.84 -9.71 1.89
CA THR A 8 -10.65 -8.51 1.06
C THR A 8 -9.19 -8.09 1.00
N HIS A 9 -8.54 -7.93 2.16
CA HIS A 9 -7.15 -7.49 2.24
C HIS A 9 -6.16 -8.51 1.69
N LYS A 10 -6.45 -9.81 1.81
CA LYS A 10 -5.61 -10.85 1.20
C LYS A 10 -5.73 -10.87 -0.32
N ILE A 11 -6.94 -10.69 -0.86
CA ILE A 11 -7.18 -10.65 -2.30
C ILE A 11 -6.48 -9.43 -2.91
N ILE A 12 -6.65 -8.25 -2.32
CA ILE A 12 -5.94 -7.04 -2.76
C ILE A 12 -4.41 -7.24 -2.69
N ALA A 13 -3.92 -7.86 -1.61
CA ALA A 13 -2.50 -8.17 -1.47
C ALA A 13 -1.99 -9.14 -2.56
N ARG A 14 -2.78 -10.16 -2.93
CA ARG A 14 -2.40 -11.09 -4.01
C ARG A 14 -2.38 -10.38 -5.37
N SER A 15 -3.40 -9.59 -5.69
CA SER A 15 -3.44 -8.82 -6.94
C SER A 15 -2.31 -7.79 -7.00
N LEU A 16 -1.95 -7.18 -5.86
CA LEU A 16 -0.77 -6.33 -5.77
C LEU A 16 0.52 -7.11 -6.07
N HIS A 17 0.68 -8.32 -5.53
CA HIS A 17 1.82 -9.18 -5.84
C HIS A 17 1.93 -9.44 -7.35
N GLU A 18 0.84 -9.82 -8.00
CA GLU A 18 0.77 -10.08 -9.44
C GLU A 18 1.16 -8.84 -10.25
N ASN A 19 0.59 -7.68 -9.93
CA ASN A 19 0.90 -6.41 -10.59
C ASN A 19 2.39 -6.04 -10.51
N LEU A 20 3.01 -6.25 -9.35
CA LEU A 20 4.42 -5.91 -9.14
C LEU A 20 5.36 -6.90 -9.84
N GLN A 21 5.00 -8.18 -9.85
CA GLN A 21 5.74 -9.20 -10.59
C GLN A 21 5.70 -8.92 -12.09
N GLU A 22 4.53 -8.61 -12.65
CA GLU A 22 4.38 -8.30 -14.07
C GLU A 22 5.13 -7.03 -14.48
N LYS A 23 5.03 -5.97 -13.66
CA LYS A 23 5.58 -4.65 -14.01
C LYS A 23 7.09 -4.53 -13.80
N TYR A 24 7.64 -5.18 -12.78
CA TYR A 24 9.03 -4.96 -12.36
C TYR A 24 9.88 -6.24 -12.27
N ASP A 25 9.30 -7.43 -12.54
CA ASP A 25 9.95 -8.73 -12.30
C ASP A 25 10.42 -8.90 -10.85
N ILE A 26 9.67 -8.33 -9.89
CA ILE A 26 9.93 -8.43 -8.45
C ILE A 26 8.91 -9.39 -7.84
N GLU A 27 9.39 -10.56 -7.43
CA GLU A 27 8.57 -11.59 -6.77
C GLU A 27 8.57 -11.37 -5.25
N LEU A 28 7.51 -10.73 -4.74
CA LEU A 28 7.31 -10.62 -3.30
C LEU A 28 7.00 -11.99 -2.69
N ASN A 29 7.24 -12.13 -1.38
CA ASN A 29 6.76 -13.28 -0.65
C ASN A 29 5.25 -13.14 -0.38
N GLU A 30 4.42 -13.78 -1.20
CA GLU A 30 2.95 -13.67 -1.17
C GLU A 30 2.35 -14.00 0.22
N ASP A 31 2.83 -15.06 0.88
CA ASP A 31 2.35 -15.44 2.23
C ASP A 31 2.60 -14.34 3.26
N ARG A 32 3.79 -13.71 3.21
CA ARG A 32 4.14 -12.62 4.13
C ARG A 32 3.41 -11.34 3.78
N LEU A 33 3.16 -11.09 2.50
CA LEU A 33 2.36 -9.96 2.04
C LEU A 33 0.91 -10.07 2.54
N GLN A 34 0.25 -11.20 2.28
CA GLN A 34 -1.11 -11.49 2.78
C GLN A 34 -1.19 -11.48 4.30
N TRP A 35 -0.19 -12.06 4.99
CA TRP A 35 -0.15 -11.98 6.45
C TRP A 35 -0.02 -10.53 6.93
N GLY A 36 0.84 -9.75 6.28
CA GLY A 36 1.02 -8.33 6.57
C GLY A 36 -0.28 -7.54 6.42
N SER A 37 -1.10 -7.84 5.41
CA SER A 37 -2.35 -7.12 5.14
C SER A 37 -3.50 -7.41 6.12
N VAL A 38 -3.33 -8.38 7.01
CA VAL A 38 -4.33 -8.73 8.04
C VAL A 38 -3.83 -8.40 9.47
N VAL A 39 -2.51 -8.29 9.65
CA VAL A 39 -1.88 -8.04 10.96
C VAL A 39 -2.45 -6.82 11.71
N PRO A 40 -2.78 -5.68 11.05
CA PRO A 40 -3.26 -4.50 11.77
C PRO A 40 -4.54 -4.72 12.60
N ASP A 41 -5.48 -5.52 12.12
CA ASP A 41 -6.71 -5.87 12.87
C ASP A 41 -6.45 -6.82 14.05
N ILE A 42 -5.42 -7.65 13.94
CA ILE A 42 -5.13 -8.71 14.91
C ILE A 42 -4.27 -8.18 16.06
N PHE A 43 -3.20 -7.45 15.77
CA PHE A 43 -2.15 -7.17 16.74
C PHE A 43 -2.40 -5.89 17.56
N PRO A 44 -2.28 -5.93 18.91
CA PRO A 44 -2.54 -4.79 19.77
C PRO A 44 -1.77 -3.51 19.43
N LYS A 45 -0.55 -3.64 18.90
CA LYS A 45 0.28 -2.50 18.46
C LYS A 45 -0.47 -1.62 17.45
N TYR A 46 -1.21 -2.24 16.53
CA TYR A 46 -1.93 -1.54 15.46
C TYR A 46 -3.33 -1.14 15.88
N ARG A 47 -3.94 -1.80 16.88
CA ARG A 47 -5.23 -1.39 17.45
C ARG A 47 -5.23 0.01 18.08
N LEU A 48 -4.06 0.50 18.50
CA LEU A 48 -3.91 1.87 19.00
C LEU A 48 -3.79 2.90 17.87
N GLN A 49 -3.60 2.45 16.63
CA GLN A 49 -3.50 3.27 15.44
C GLN A 49 -4.83 3.19 14.69
N SER A 50 -5.54 4.31 14.60
CA SER A 50 -6.83 4.43 13.91
C SER A 50 -6.72 3.99 12.44
N HIS A 51 -7.72 3.28 11.89
CA HIS A 51 -7.72 2.90 10.47
C HIS A 51 -8.20 4.03 9.54
N TYR A 52 -8.51 5.20 10.10
CA TYR A 52 -9.01 6.34 9.35
C TYR A 52 -7.88 7.22 8.83
N ILE A 53 -8.04 7.72 7.60
CA ILE A 53 -6.99 8.52 6.92
C ILE A 53 -6.58 9.76 7.71
N GLN A 54 -7.53 10.48 8.34
CA GLN A 54 -7.21 11.69 9.10
C GLN A 54 -6.23 11.44 10.26
N ASP A 55 -6.23 10.24 10.81
CA ASP A 55 -5.41 9.87 11.96
C ASP A 55 -4.14 9.12 11.54
N SER A 56 -4.19 8.40 10.40
CA SER A 56 -3.14 7.46 9.99
C SER A 56 -2.33 7.86 8.77
N LEU A 57 -2.68 8.93 8.05
CA LEU A 57 -1.91 9.36 6.88
C LEU A 57 -0.44 9.66 7.22
N HIS A 58 -0.19 10.31 8.36
CA HIS A 58 1.18 10.58 8.82
C HIS A 58 1.93 9.30 9.18
N PHE A 59 1.27 8.37 9.86
CA PHE A 59 1.84 7.07 10.20
C PHE A 59 2.22 6.28 8.93
N ILE A 60 1.31 6.18 7.97
CA ILE A 60 1.53 5.42 6.73
C ILE A 60 2.59 6.05 5.84
N SER A 61 2.57 7.38 5.69
CA SER A 61 3.65 8.06 4.96
C SER A 61 5.02 7.85 5.62
N ASN A 62 5.11 7.81 6.96
CA ASN A 62 6.36 7.44 7.66
C ASN A 62 6.76 5.98 7.44
N GLU A 63 5.82 5.02 7.47
CA GLU A 63 6.12 3.60 7.23
C GLU A 63 6.63 3.37 5.81
N ILE A 64 6.05 4.05 4.80
CA ILE A 64 6.52 4.01 3.41
C ILE A 64 7.95 4.56 3.30
N VAL A 65 8.21 5.75 3.86
CA VAL A 65 9.57 6.34 3.87
C VAL A 65 10.56 5.41 4.56
N THR A 66 10.18 4.85 5.72
CA THR A 66 11.03 3.91 6.46
C THR A 66 11.34 2.68 5.61
N LEU A 67 10.33 2.09 4.96
CA LEU A 67 10.49 0.93 4.10
C LEU A 67 11.49 1.19 2.97
N ILE A 68 11.38 2.33 2.29
CA ILE A 68 12.31 2.75 1.23
C ILE A 68 13.73 2.79 1.78
N PHE A 69 13.95 3.45 2.91
CA PHE A 69 15.29 3.64 3.45
C PHE A 69 15.94 2.37 3.99
N VAL A 70 15.19 1.50 4.67
CA VAL A 70 15.75 0.26 5.21
C VAL A 70 16.02 -0.76 4.10
N SER A 71 15.33 -0.63 2.97
CA SER A 71 15.42 -1.56 1.84
C SER A 71 16.29 -1.03 0.69
N ARG A 72 16.83 0.19 0.79
CA ARG A 72 17.64 0.80 -0.28
C ARG A 72 18.85 -0.03 -0.72
N PHE A 73 19.38 -0.88 0.16
CA PHE A 73 20.52 -1.76 -0.11
C PHE A 73 20.11 -3.22 -0.34
N MET A 74 18.81 -3.51 -0.33
CA MET A 74 18.28 -4.84 -0.60
C MET A 74 18.30 -5.10 -2.11
N ASN A 75 18.75 -6.27 -2.53
CA ASN A 75 18.56 -6.71 -3.90
C ASN A 75 17.09 -7.12 -4.08
N LEU A 76 16.30 -6.28 -4.78
CA LEU A 76 14.88 -6.56 -5.01
C LEU A 76 14.65 -7.74 -5.98
N SER A 77 15.67 -8.14 -6.73
CA SER A 77 15.68 -9.33 -7.58
C SER A 77 16.11 -10.61 -6.83
N ASP A 78 16.34 -10.54 -5.51
CA ASP A 78 16.63 -11.74 -4.71
C ASP A 78 15.43 -12.69 -4.67
N HIS A 79 15.72 -13.96 -4.39
CA HIS A 79 14.68 -14.98 -4.19
C HIS A 79 13.64 -14.56 -3.14
N LYS A 80 12.36 -14.81 -3.45
CA LYS A 80 11.21 -14.55 -2.56
C LYS A 80 11.30 -15.16 -1.15
N ASP A 81 12.15 -16.18 -0.99
CA ASP A 81 12.34 -16.88 0.27
C ASP A 81 13.38 -16.26 1.21
N SER A 82 14.13 -15.25 0.73
CA SER A 82 15.10 -14.55 1.55
C SER A 82 14.43 -13.86 2.75
N ILE A 83 15.17 -13.76 3.86
CA ILE A 83 14.67 -13.09 5.07
C ILE A 83 14.34 -11.63 4.77
N ALA A 84 15.18 -10.96 3.97
CA ALA A 84 14.96 -9.59 3.55
C ALA A 84 13.65 -9.44 2.77
N MET A 85 13.43 -10.28 1.75
CA MET A 85 12.19 -10.23 0.95
C MET A 85 10.95 -10.55 1.77
N LYS A 86 11.03 -11.52 2.70
CA LYS A 86 9.93 -11.84 3.64
C LYS A 86 9.58 -10.65 4.54
N LEU A 87 10.57 -9.92 5.05
CA LEU A 87 10.35 -8.73 5.88
C LEU A 87 9.79 -7.57 5.06
N PHE A 88 10.34 -7.33 3.86
CA PHE A 88 9.87 -6.33 2.91
C PHE A 88 8.40 -6.56 2.55
N SER A 89 8.08 -7.78 2.10
CA SER A 89 6.72 -8.18 1.70
C SER A 89 5.72 -8.01 2.84
N ARG A 90 6.09 -8.40 4.08
CA ARG A 90 5.23 -8.17 5.25
C ARG A 90 4.97 -6.68 5.50
N LYS A 91 5.97 -5.83 5.33
CA LYS A 91 5.84 -4.39 5.52
C LYS A 91 4.97 -3.74 4.43
N VAL A 92 5.14 -4.15 3.17
CA VAL A 92 4.23 -3.77 2.07
C VAL A 92 2.80 -4.19 2.42
N GLY A 93 2.59 -5.39 2.97
CA GLY A 93 1.26 -5.86 3.36
C GLY A 93 0.61 -5.01 4.45
N ILE A 94 1.38 -4.63 5.48
CA ILE A 94 0.88 -3.74 6.54
C ILE A 94 0.47 -2.38 5.97
N ILE A 95 1.28 -1.79 5.09
CA ILE A 95 0.92 -0.54 4.40
C ILE A 95 -0.36 -0.75 3.56
N SER A 96 -0.44 -1.90 2.87
CA SER A 96 -1.55 -2.25 1.99
C SER A 96 -2.90 -2.32 2.70
N HIS A 97 -2.91 -2.82 3.93
CA HIS A 97 -4.08 -2.82 4.79
C HIS A 97 -4.67 -1.41 4.94
N TYR A 98 -3.87 -0.46 5.44
CA TYR A 98 -4.33 0.90 5.70
C TYR A 98 -4.73 1.64 4.41
N LEU A 99 -3.98 1.46 3.32
CA LEU A 99 -4.35 2.05 2.04
C LEU A 99 -5.71 1.53 1.55
N SER A 100 -6.00 0.25 1.77
CA SER A 100 -7.29 -0.35 1.44
C SER A 100 -8.42 0.22 2.32
N ASP A 101 -8.16 0.41 3.61
CA ASP A 101 -9.14 1.02 4.53
C ASP A 101 -9.45 2.47 4.16
N PHE A 102 -8.47 3.23 3.66
CA PHE A 102 -8.72 4.60 3.20
C PHE A 102 -9.69 4.64 1.99
N CYS A 103 -9.69 3.58 1.17
CA CYS A 103 -10.58 3.39 0.02
C CYS A 103 -11.88 2.62 0.37
N CYS A 104 -12.21 2.44 1.64
CA CYS A 104 -13.44 1.75 2.06
C CYS A 104 -14.49 2.77 2.51
N MET A 105 -15.71 2.68 2.00
CA MET A 105 -16.77 3.65 2.28
C MET A 105 -17.09 3.77 3.78
N ALA A 106 -17.07 2.66 4.51
CA ALA A 106 -17.34 2.66 5.95
C ALA A 106 -16.34 3.53 6.73
N HIS A 107 -15.07 3.49 6.32
CA HIS A 107 -14.00 4.31 6.87
C HIS A 107 -14.06 5.75 6.34
N ALA A 108 -14.22 5.94 5.04
CA ALA A 108 -14.32 7.27 4.42
C ALA A 108 -15.46 8.13 5.01
N LYS A 109 -16.55 7.50 5.45
CA LYS A 109 -17.70 8.16 6.07
C LYS A 109 -17.72 8.16 7.60
N ASN A 110 -16.64 7.74 8.26
CA ASN A 110 -16.52 7.75 9.73
C ASN A 110 -17.65 7.00 10.46
N TRP A 111 -18.13 5.87 9.93
CA TRP A 111 -19.31 5.17 10.47
C TRP A 111 -19.13 4.61 11.89
N SER A 112 -17.90 4.29 12.30
CA SER A 112 -17.65 3.86 13.69
C SER A 112 -17.89 4.97 14.71
N PHE A 113 -17.64 6.24 14.34
CA PHE A 113 -17.82 7.38 15.24
C PHE A 113 -19.22 7.99 15.16
N ASN A 114 -19.93 7.80 14.05
CA ASN A 114 -21.29 8.31 13.84
C ASN A 114 -22.38 7.39 14.40
N GLY A 115 -22.06 6.55 15.39
CA GLY A 115 -23.01 5.63 16.03
C GLY A 115 -23.50 4.47 15.15
N SER A 116 -22.85 4.23 14.01
CA SER A 116 -23.30 3.27 12.98
C SER A 116 -22.38 2.03 12.88
N LEU A 117 -21.84 1.57 14.01
CA LEU A 117 -20.91 0.43 14.03
C LEU A 117 -21.49 -0.86 13.44
N VAL A 118 -22.80 -1.11 13.61
CA VAL A 118 -23.46 -2.27 12.98
C VAL A 118 -23.43 -2.15 11.45
N LYS A 119 -23.67 -0.95 10.91
CA LYS A 119 -23.60 -0.66 9.48
C LYS A 119 -22.18 -0.84 8.94
N HIS A 120 -21.19 -0.39 9.70
CA HIS A 120 -19.76 -0.60 9.40
C HIS A 120 -19.44 -2.08 9.22
N VAL A 121 -19.73 -2.90 10.23
CA VAL A 121 -19.45 -4.35 10.22
C VAL A 121 -20.22 -5.07 9.11
N GLN A 122 -21.49 -4.69 8.87
CA GLN A 122 -22.29 -5.27 7.79
C GLN A 122 -21.70 -4.95 6.41
N TYR A 123 -21.19 -3.73 6.23
CA TYR A 123 -20.60 -3.31 4.97
C TYR A 123 -19.26 -3.99 4.72
N GLU A 124 -18.35 -4.05 5.68
CA GLU A 124 -17.09 -4.77 5.55
C GLU A 124 -17.31 -6.26 5.24
N LYS A 125 -18.33 -6.88 5.87
CA LYS A 125 -18.73 -8.24 5.52
C LYS A 125 -19.17 -8.35 4.05
N ALA A 126 -19.95 -7.41 3.55
CA ALA A 126 -20.41 -7.40 2.17
C ALA A 126 -19.24 -7.22 1.19
N VAL A 127 -18.31 -6.31 1.48
CA VAL A 127 -17.08 -6.11 0.69
C VAL A 127 -16.25 -7.40 0.66
N ASN A 128 -16.09 -8.08 1.81
CA ASN A 128 -15.35 -9.34 1.92
C ASN A 128 -15.94 -10.49 1.13
N GLU A 129 -17.27 -10.57 1.01
CA GLU A 129 -17.89 -11.56 0.15
C GLU A 129 -17.80 -11.17 -1.33
N ALA A 130 -18.02 -9.89 -1.67
CA ALA A 130 -17.93 -9.41 -3.04
C ALA A 130 -16.51 -9.54 -3.63
N ALA A 131 -15.47 -9.30 -2.83
CA ALA A 131 -14.08 -9.35 -3.27
C ALA A 131 -13.67 -10.72 -3.85
N LYS A 132 -14.29 -11.82 -3.40
CA LYS A 132 -13.94 -13.19 -3.84
C LYS A 132 -14.20 -13.44 -5.32
N GLU A 133 -15.19 -12.75 -5.88
CA GLU A 133 -15.63 -12.87 -7.28
C GLU A 133 -15.39 -11.56 -8.07
N HIS A 134 -14.73 -10.58 -7.44
CA HIS A 134 -14.53 -9.27 -8.06
C HIS A 134 -13.44 -9.33 -9.12
N VAL A 135 -13.73 -8.79 -10.29
CA VAL A 135 -12.75 -8.57 -11.35
C VAL A 135 -12.28 -7.14 -11.26
N PHE A 136 -11.00 -6.94 -10.90
CA PHE A 136 -10.43 -5.61 -10.78
C PHE A 136 -10.35 -4.93 -12.14
N ALA A 137 -10.74 -3.65 -12.16
CA ALA A 137 -10.57 -2.78 -13.32
C ALA A 137 -9.31 -1.92 -13.16
N ASP A 138 -8.63 -1.68 -14.27
CA ASP A 138 -7.54 -0.70 -14.31
C ASP A 138 -8.10 0.72 -14.17
N ILE A 139 -7.75 1.37 -13.07
CA ILE A 139 -8.06 2.78 -12.84
C ILE A 139 -6.84 3.61 -13.19
N ALA A 140 -7.02 4.54 -14.14
CA ALA A 140 -6.06 5.60 -14.38
C ALA A 140 -6.16 6.63 -13.25
N LEU A 141 -5.13 6.68 -12.40
CA LEU A 141 -5.01 7.66 -11.33
C LEU A 141 -4.37 8.94 -11.86
N ASP A 142 -4.90 10.11 -11.47
CA ASP A 142 -4.29 11.40 -11.81
C ASP A 142 -3.11 11.68 -10.88
N THR A 143 -1.96 11.05 -11.13
CA THR A 143 -0.78 11.25 -10.31
C THR A 143 0.25 12.11 -11.01
N GLN A 144 0.73 13.15 -10.32
CA GLN A 144 1.93 13.86 -10.73
C GLN A 144 3.14 12.93 -10.67
N GLU A 145 3.92 12.91 -11.74
CA GLU A 145 5.24 12.27 -11.72
C GLU A 145 6.12 13.02 -10.71
N ILE A 146 6.73 12.27 -9.79
CA ILE A 146 7.73 12.85 -8.90
C ILE A 146 9.07 12.85 -9.62
N ASP A 147 9.64 14.04 -9.79
CA ASP A 147 11.05 14.18 -10.12
C ASP A 147 11.90 13.83 -8.88
N LEU A 148 12.43 12.61 -8.88
CA LEU A 148 13.29 12.07 -7.83
C LEU A 148 14.70 12.70 -7.83
N HIS A 149 15.08 13.47 -8.86
CA HIS A 149 16.42 14.06 -9.00
C HIS A 149 16.55 15.42 -8.32
N SER A 150 15.46 16.17 -8.18
CA SER A 150 15.48 17.57 -7.72
C SER A 150 14.91 17.79 -6.32
N GLU A 151 14.09 16.87 -5.80
CA GLU A 151 13.44 17.07 -4.51
C GLU A 151 14.28 16.54 -3.33
N PRO A 152 14.48 17.35 -2.28
CA PRO A 152 15.15 16.90 -1.07
C PRO A 152 14.40 15.70 -0.47
N ILE A 153 15.15 14.65 -0.13
CA ILE A 153 14.69 13.50 0.66
C ILE A 153 13.82 13.89 1.88
N LEU A 154 14.09 15.06 2.48
CA LEU A 154 13.35 15.64 3.59
C LEU A 154 11.87 15.94 3.27
N ARG A 155 11.49 16.03 1.99
CA ARG A 155 10.11 16.24 1.52
C ARG A 155 9.38 14.96 1.12
N LEU A 156 10.09 13.84 1.01
CA LEU A 156 9.53 12.55 0.53
C LEU A 156 8.26 12.15 1.28
N ARG A 157 8.27 12.26 2.62
CA ARG A 157 7.10 11.96 3.44
C ARG A 157 5.89 12.82 3.05
N LYS A 158 6.11 14.13 2.89
CA LYS A 158 5.04 15.08 2.56
C LYS A 158 4.47 14.73 1.18
N MET A 159 5.32 14.43 0.21
CA MET A 159 4.91 14.06 -1.14
C MET A 159 4.11 12.74 -1.20
N ILE A 160 4.51 11.75 -0.40
CA ILE A 160 3.74 10.50 -0.25
C ILE A 160 2.36 10.80 0.36
N ALA A 161 2.32 11.60 1.43
CA ALA A 161 1.07 11.95 2.09
C ALA A 161 0.13 12.74 1.15
N GLU A 162 0.67 13.69 0.38
CA GLU A 162 -0.10 14.49 -0.59
C GLU A 162 -0.64 13.64 -1.74
N GLN A 163 0.14 12.69 -2.26
CA GLN A 163 -0.35 11.75 -3.28
C GLN A 163 -1.46 10.83 -2.76
N ILE A 164 -1.27 10.22 -1.58
CA ILE A 164 -2.31 9.39 -0.97
C ILE A 164 -3.58 10.24 -0.77
N ALA A 165 -3.44 11.45 -0.24
CA ALA A 165 -4.59 12.34 -0.05
C ALA A 165 -5.29 12.69 -1.37
N SER A 166 -4.54 13.02 -2.43
CA SER A 166 -5.09 13.32 -3.76
C SER A 166 -5.92 12.17 -4.33
N ILE A 167 -5.34 10.97 -4.34
CA ILE A 167 -6.02 9.76 -4.84
C ILE A 167 -7.28 9.45 -4.01
N ILE A 168 -7.24 9.72 -2.69
CA ILE A 168 -8.39 9.52 -1.82
C ILE A 168 -9.49 10.57 -2.06
N GLU A 169 -9.15 11.79 -2.44
CA GLU A 169 -10.15 12.78 -2.89
C GLU A 169 -10.75 12.38 -4.24
N GLU A 170 -9.95 11.85 -5.18
CA GLU A 170 -10.47 11.26 -6.44
C GLU A 170 -11.45 10.12 -6.19
N TYR A 171 -11.12 9.21 -5.25
CA TYR A 171 -11.99 8.13 -4.80
C TYR A 171 -13.31 8.66 -4.23
N LYS A 172 -13.26 9.62 -3.30
CA LYS A 172 -14.46 10.21 -2.69
C LYS A 172 -15.36 10.94 -3.69
N ALA A 173 -14.82 11.37 -4.83
CA ALA A 173 -15.58 12.02 -5.90
C ALA A 173 -16.31 11.01 -6.82
N GLN A 174 -16.01 9.72 -6.73
CA GLN A 174 -16.67 8.69 -7.54
C GLN A 174 -18.05 8.31 -7.01
N GLU A 175 -18.82 7.61 -7.85
CA GLU A 175 -20.05 6.95 -7.41
C GLU A 175 -19.73 5.84 -6.41
N GLU A 176 -20.46 5.84 -5.29
CA GLU A 176 -20.26 4.91 -4.18
C GLU A 176 -20.67 3.49 -4.58
N SER A 177 -19.71 2.57 -4.59
CA SER A 177 -19.98 1.15 -4.81
C SER A 177 -18.85 0.29 -4.26
N ILE A 178 -19.15 -0.96 -3.90
CA ILE A 178 -18.11 -1.92 -3.46
C ILE A 178 -17.06 -2.13 -4.56
N ALA A 179 -17.47 -2.12 -5.84
CA ALA A 179 -16.54 -2.21 -6.95
C ALA A 179 -15.57 -1.02 -7.00
N CYS A 180 -16.07 0.19 -6.73
CA CYS A 180 -15.25 1.40 -6.62
C CYS A 180 -14.22 1.25 -5.48
N ASP A 181 -14.67 0.86 -4.27
CA ASP A 181 -13.80 0.63 -3.11
C ASP A 181 -12.65 -0.34 -3.45
N LEU A 182 -12.98 -1.49 -4.03
CA LEU A 182 -12.01 -2.52 -4.39
C LEU A 182 -11.01 -2.04 -5.46
N ASN A 183 -11.51 -1.42 -6.52
CA ASN A 183 -10.65 -0.96 -7.62
C ASN A 183 -9.71 0.16 -7.17
N PHE A 184 -10.21 1.15 -6.41
CA PHE A 184 -9.37 2.22 -5.86
C PHE A 184 -8.38 1.69 -4.83
N ALA A 185 -8.78 0.73 -3.99
CA ALA A 185 -7.87 0.10 -3.05
C ALA A 185 -6.69 -0.55 -3.80
N LEU A 186 -6.94 -1.37 -4.83
CA LEU A 186 -5.86 -1.99 -5.61
C LEU A 186 -5.01 -0.96 -6.36
N ALA A 187 -5.63 0.05 -6.97
CA ALA A 187 -4.94 1.10 -7.72
C ALA A 187 -3.99 1.92 -6.81
N LEU A 188 -4.48 2.40 -5.66
CA LEU A 188 -3.68 3.13 -4.68
C LEU A 188 -2.53 2.27 -4.15
N ASN A 189 -2.81 1.01 -3.82
CA ASN A 189 -1.81 0.04 -3.40
C ASN A 189 -0.71 -0.15 -4.44
N THR A 190 -1.10 -0.38 -5.69
CA THR A 190 -0.17 -0.58 -6.81
C THR A 190 0.68 0.66 -7.04
N ARG A 191 0.08 1.86 -7.00
CA ARG A 191 0.80 3.13 -7.17
C ARG A 191 1.83 3.38 -6.07
N MET A 192 1.47 3.15 -4.80
CA MET A 192 2.37 3.38 -3.66
C MET A 192 3.48 2.33 -3.59
N ALA A 193 3.18 1.05 -3.86
CA ALA A 193 4.21 0.02 -3.92
C ALA A 193 5.17 0.22 -5.11
N SER A 194 4.63 0.60 -6.27
CA SER A 194 5.41 1.01 -7.45
C SER A 194 6.37 2.14 -7.09
N PHE A 195 5.87 3.18 -6.42
CA PHE A 195 6.69 4.31 -5.98
C PHE A 195 7.84 3.89 -5.05
N VAL A 196 7.58 2.98 -4.10
CA VAL A 196 8.61 2.44 -3.20
C VAL A 196 9.69 1.71 -4.01
N ILE A 197 9.30 0.85 -4.93
CA ILE A 197 10.22 0.05 -5.76
C ILE A 197 11.03 0.97 -6.67
N GLU A 198 10.38 1.86 -7.40
CA GLU A 198 11.02 2.80 -8.33
C GLU A 198 12.09 3.64 -7.63
N LEU A 199 11.79 4.16 -6.43
CA LEU A 199 12.75 4.94 -5.67
C LEU A 199 13.92 4.09 -5.14
N ILE A 200 13.67 2.86 -4.67
CA ILE A 200 14.75 1.95 -4.25
C ILE A 200 15.68 1.67 -5.45
N LEU A 201 15.13 1.32 -6.61
CA LEU A 201 15.90 1.04 -7.83
C LEU A 201 16.69 2.27 -8.30
N ALA A 202 16.08 3.46 -8.28
CA ALA A 202 16.76 4.70 -8.62
C ALA A 202 17.93 5.02 -7.67
N MET A 203 17.74 4.82 -6.36
CA MET A 203 18.81 4.99 -5.36
C MET A 203 19.97 4.02 -5.59
N GLN A 204 19.70 2.80 -6.03
CA GLN A 204 20.72 1.79 -6.34
C GLN A 204 21.51 2.11 -7.60
N GLN A 205 20.84 2.58 -8.65
CA GLN A 205 21.49 3.03 -9.88
C GLN A 205 22.41 4.23 -9.62
N ASN A 206 21.97 5.19 -8.81
CA ASN A 206 22.77 6.36 -8.41
C ASN A 206 23.91 6.02 -7.43
N ALA A 207 23.87 4.87 -6.75
CA ALA A 207 24.91 4.40 -5.85
C ALA A 207 25.99 3.57 -6.55
N MET A 208 25.82 3.21 -7.83
CA MET A 208 26.89 2.57 -8.60
C MET A 208 28.05 3.56 -8.78
N PRO A 209 29.31 3.20 -8.41
CA PRO A 209 30.43 4.07 -8.71
C PRO A 209 30.53 4.23 -10.22
N VAL A 210 30.64 5.48 -10.68
CA VAL A 210 31.19 5.80 -12.00
C VAL A 210 32.40 4.91 -12.19
N GLN A 211 32.38 4.01 -13.18
CA GLN A 211 33.54 3.20 -13.54
C GLN A 211 34.73 4.15 -13.65
N THR A 212 35.64 4.09 -12.68
CA THR A 212 36.95 4.70 -12.83
C THR A 212 37.59 3.95 -13.98
N THR A 213 37.61 4.58 -15.15
CA THR A 213 38.45 4.20 -16.27
C THR A 213 39.89 4.24 -15.74
N LEU A 214 40.38 3.10 -15.26
CA LEU A 214 41.80 2.89 -15.07
C LEU A 214 42.39 2.80 -16.48
N VAL A 215 42.81 3.96 -16.98
CA VAL A 215 43.74 4.05 -18.10
C VAL A 215 45.06 3.51 -17.58
N TYR A 216 45.39 2.27 -17.98
CA TYR A 216 46.76 1.75 -17.92
C TYR A 216 47.58 2.30 -19.07
#